data_AF-A0A6A4TGY9-F1
#
_entry.id   AF-A0A6A4TGY9-F1
#
_cell.length_a   1.000
_cell.length_b   1.000
_cell.length_c   1.000
_cell.angle_alpha   90.00
_cell.angle_beta   90.00
_cell.angle_gamma   90.00
#
_symmetry.space_group_name_H-M   'P 1'
#
loop_
_entity.id
_entity.type
_entity.pdbx_description
1 polymer ?
#
loop_
_entity_poly.entity_id
_entity_poly.type
_entity_poly.pdbx_seq_one_letter_code
_entity_poly.pdbx_strand_id
1 'polypeptide(L)'
;MARSWLMYSMQNNSLFCFCCKFFSKRIIHFTSSGMANWKHESAYLTSYENSPEHLRCMKVWKELAARLRSGETIDKQEMALLEAERVRWRAVLTCLIAIVQSLAIRNLALRGHTETLFTPSNGNFLKEVELMARFDPIMKDYLNRVERGTASHNSYLGHHVQNEVIDLLSSKIISAIVDDIKQAKFFSIILDCTPDRSHTEQLSVVIRVVSLMEKPHIKEHFMGFLEPEESTGQHLASMILMRLEELGIPFEDCRGQSYDNGANMKGKNKGVQARLLENNS
;
A
#
# COMPACT_ATOMS: atom_id res chain seq x y z
N MET A 1 4.26 -31.35 30.72
CA MET A 1 3.74 -30.05 30.26
C MET A 1 4.90 -29.09 30.04
N ALA A 2 4.86 -28.28 28.99
CA ALA A 2 5.90 -27.28 28.73
C ALA A 2 5.81 -26.11 29.73
N ARG A 3 6.96 -25.64 30.24
CA ARG A 3 7.02 -24.48 31.15
C ARG A 3 6.88 -23.19 30.36
N SER A 4 5.69 -22.61 30.34
CA SER A 4 5.39 -21.39 29.55
C SER A 4 6.18 -20.14 29.96
N TRP A 5 6.83 -20.16 31.12
CA TRP A 5 7.56 -19.03 31.70
C TRP A 5 9.08 -19.09 31.44
N LEU A 6 9.59 -20.22 30.95
CA LEU A 6 11.01 -20.47 30.79
C LEU A 6 11.47 -20.02 29.40
N MET A 7 12.57 -19.26 29.35
CA MET A 7 13.19 -18.79 28.12
C MET A 7 14.66 -19.16 28.10
N TYR A 8 15.18 -19.44 26.91
CA TYR A 8 16.60 -19.72 26.69
C TYR A 8 17.24 -18.59 25.88
N SER A 9 18.42 -18.13 26.32
CA SER A 9 19.25 -17.18 25.57
C SER A 9 20.44 -17.90 24.95
N MET A 10 20.54 -17.87 23.61
CA MET A 10 21.69 -18.44 22.90
C MET A 10 22.98 -17.69 23.21
N GLN A 11 22.92 -16.36 23.29
CA GLN A 11 24.08 -15.49 23.54
C GLN A 11 24.69 -15.75 24.92
N ASN A 12 23.86 -15.92 25.95
CA ASN A 12 24.32 -16.14 27.32
C ASN A 12 24.41 -17.63 27.68
N ASN A 13 24.02 -18.54 26.77
CA ASN A 13 23.90 -19.98 27.01
C ASN A 13 23.26 -20.29 28.38
N SER A 14 22.10 -19.67 28.66
CA SER A 14 21.48 -19.66 29.99
C SER A 14 19.95 -19.57 29.93
N LEU A 15 19.31 -20.12 30.97
CA LEU A 15 17.86 -20.07 31.18
C LEU A 15 17.43 -18.85 32.00
N PHE A 16 16.31 -18.25 31.59
CA PHE A 16 15.68 -17.10 32.21
C PHE A 16 14.21 -17.37 32.48
N CYS A 17 13.67 -16.69 33.50
CA CYS A 17 12.25 -16.69 33.80
C CYS A 17 11.60 -15.41 33.29
N PHE A 18 10.72 -15.52 32.28
CA PHE A 18 10.03 -14.39 31.66
C PHE A 18 9.27 -13.56 32.70
N CYS A 19 8.34 -14.18 33.43
CA CYS A 19 7.49 -13.43 34.37
C CYS A 19 8.30 -12.79 35.50
N CYS A 20 9.30 -13.48 36.04
CA CYS A 20 10.13 -12.90 37.10
C CYS A 20 11.04 -11.78 36.56
N LYS A 21 11.48 -11.82 35.30
CA LYS A 21 12.28 -10.74 34.71
C LYS A 21 11.54 -9.40 34.73
N PHE A 22 10.22 -9.43 34.48
CA PHE A 22 9.39 -8.23 34.41
C PHE A 22 8.72 -7.84 35.74
N PHE A 23 8.38 -8.82 36.59
CA PHE A 23 7.52 -8.58 37.76
C PHE A 23 8.19 -8.86 39.11
N SER A 24 9.40 -9.42 39.12
CA SER A 24 10.17 -9.61 40.35
C SER A 24 10.71 -8.27 40.85
N LYS A 25 10.61 -8.03 42.17
CA LYS A 25 11.31 -6.91 42.81
C LYS A 25 12.71 -7.31 43.29
N ARG A 26 13.04 -8.61 43.20
CA ARG A 26 14.33 -9.17 43.61
C ARG A 26 15.16 -9.52 42.39
N ILE A 27 16.44 -9.20 42.46
CA ILE A 27 17.43 -9.68 41.51
C ILE A 27 17.77 -11.12 41.90
N ILE A 28 17.32 -12.08 41.08
CA ILE A 28 17.63 -13.50 41.21
C ILE A 28 18.36 -13.99 39.97
N HIS A 29 19.07 -15.13 40.06
CA HIS A 29 19.81 -15.70 38.93
C HIS A 29 18.98 -15.80 37.65
N PHE A 30 17.74 -16.29 37.74
CA PHE A 30 16.81 -16.39 36.61
C PHE A 30 16.34 -15.04 36.00
N THR A 31 16.70 -13.91 36.62
CA THR A 31 16.38 -12.55 36.15
C THR A 31 17.59 -11.73 35.76
N SER A 32 18.79 -12.01 36.28
CA SER A 32 19.99 -11.21 36.00
C SER A 32 20.93 -11.93 35.04
N SER A 33 21.70 -12.90 35.54
CA SER A 33 22.75 -13.59 34.81
C SER A 33 22.28 -14.84 34.08
N GLY A 34 21.09 -15.34 34.39
CA GLY A 34 20.57 -16.59 33.87
C GLY A 34 21.11 -17.80 34.63
N MET A 35 20.47 -18.95 34.41
CA MET A 35 20.84 -20.23 35.00
C MET A 35 21.48 -21.13 33.93
N ALA A 36 22.74 -21.52 34.16
CA ALA A 36 23.53 -22.34 33.23
C ALA A 36 23.96 -23.69 33.85
N ASN A 37 23.41 -24.05 35.02
CA ASN A 37 23.74 -25.32 35.68
C ASN A 37 22.86 -26.46 35.16
N TRP A 38 23.31 -27.06 34.07
CA TRP A 38 22.61 -28.14 33.36
C TRP A 38 22.56 -29.46 34.14
N LYS A 39 23.54 -29.73 35.02
CA LYS A 39 23.65 -31.01 35.74
C LYS A 39 22.52 -31.26 36.75
N HIS A 40 21.98 -30.20 37.32
CA HIS A 40 20.91 -30.27 38.32
C HIS A 40 19.67 -29.48 37.90
N GLU A 41 19.53 -29.22 36.60
CA GLU A 41 18.55 -28.29 36.05
C GLU A 41 17.14 -28.61 36.51
N SER A 42 16.71 -29.86 36.35
CA SER A 42 15.36 -30.30 36.67
C SER A 42 15.00 -30.08 38.15
N ALA A 43 15.91 -30.41 39.07
CA ALA A 43 15.70 -30.23 40.51
C ALA A 43 15.62 -28.74 40.88
N TYR A 44 16.51 -27.91 40.31
CA TYR A 44 16.49 -26.46 40.53
C TYR A 44 15.24 -25.80 39.96
N LEU A 45 14.82 -26.15 38.75
CA LEU A 45 13.59 -25.62 38.15
C LEU A 45 12.36 -26.03 38.97
N THR A 46 12.33 -27.26 39.48
CA THR A 46 11.22 -27.75 40.32
C THR A 46 11.16 -27.02 41.66
N SER A 47 12.29 -26.76 42.30
CA SER A 47 12.31 -25.95 43.51
C SER A 47 11.93 -24.49 43.23
N TYR A 48 12.42 -23.93 42.12
CA TYR A 48 12.19 -22.54 41.74
C TYR A 48 10.75 -22.25 41.37
N GLU A 49 10.09 -23.14 40.62
CA GLU A 49 8.71 -22.95 40.18
C GLU A 49 7.71 -22.98 41.35
N ASN A 50 8.09 -23.62 42.46
CA ASN A 50 7.33 -23.62 43.71
C ASN A 50 7.71 -22.46 44.65
N SER A 51 8.66 -21.60 44.27
CA SER A 51 9.07 -20.48 45.13
C SER A 51 7.96 -19.41 45.21
N PRO A 52 7.75 -18.79 46.39
CA PRO A 52 6.71 -17.77 46.56
C PRO A 52 6.85 -16.58 45.60
N GLU A 53 8.09 -16.18 45.30
CA GLU A 53 8.36 -15.07 44.40
C GLU A 53 8.02 -15.41 42.95
N HIS A 54 8.33 -16.63 42.50
CA HIS A 54 7.95 -17.09 41.17
C HIS A 54 6.42 -17.18 41.04
N LEU A 55 5.74 -17.79 42.01
CA LEU A 55 4.29 -17.93 42.01
C LEU A 55 3.59 -16.56 41.99
N ARG A 56 4.12 -15.58 42.74
CA ARG A 56 3.62 -14.19 42.71
C ARG A 56 3.78 -13.57 41.33
N CYS A 57 4.97 -13.64 40.73
CA CYS A 57 5.22 -13.10 39.38
C CYS A 57 4.38 -13.80 38.31
N MET A 58 4.20 -15.12 38.42
CA MET A 58 3.33 -15.90 37.54
C MET A 58 1.87 -15.43 37.65
N LYS A 59 1.36 -15.21 38.86
CA LYS A 59 0.01 -14.71 39.06
C LYS A 59 -0.20 -13.34 38.42
N VAL A 60 0.71 -12.40 38.67
CA VAL A 60 0.67 -11.05 38.06
C VAL A 60 0.72 -11.12 36.53
N TRP A 61 1.60 -11.96 35.97
CA TRP A 61 1.69 -12.14 34.53
C TRP A 61 0.41 -12.73 33.93
N LYS A 62 -0.15 -13.79 34.53
CA LYS A 62 -1.38 -14.42 34.05
C LYS A 62 -2.58 -13.49 34.17
N GLU A 63 -2.66 -12.71 35.24
CA GLU A 63 -3.68 -11.67 35.44
C GLU A 63 -3.55 -10.57 34.37
N LEU A 64 -2.34 -10.04 34.14
CA LEU A 64 -2.10 -9.06 33.07
C LEU A 64 -2.46 -9.63 31.69
N ALA A 65 -2.03 -10.85 31.40
CA ALA A 65 -2.35 -11.50 30.12
C ALA A 65 -3.87 -11.70 29.95
N ALA A 66 -4.60 -11.97 31.03
CA ALA A 66 -6.06 -12.04 31.02
C ALA A 66 -6.67 -10.65 30.77
N ARG A 67 -6.21 -9.61 31.47
CA ARG A 67 -6.67 -8.22 31.29
C ARG A 67 -6.39 -7.66 29.90
N LEU A 68 -5.25 -8.02 29.31
CA LEU A 68 -4.92 -7.66 27.92
C LEU A 68 -5.88 -8.33 26.93
N ARG A 69 -6.29 -9.59 27.20
CA ARG A 69 -7.28 -10.30 26.37
C ARG A 69 -8.70 -9.77 26.56
N SER A 70 -9.08 -9.35 27.76
CA SER A 70 -10.40 -8.76 28.05
C SER A 70 -10.48 -7.25 27.78
N GLY A 71 -9.34 -6.59 27.48
CA GLY A 71 -9.26 -5.15 27.29
C GLY A 71 -9.58 -4.36 28.57
N GLU A 72 -9.17 -4.84 29.75
CA GLU A 72 -9.44 -4.25 31.07
C GLU A 72 -8.19 -3.66 31.73
N THR A 73 -7.28 -3.13 30.92
CA THR A 73 -6.09 -2.42 31.38
C THR A 73 -6.42 -0.98 31.78
N ILE A 74 -5.51 -0.33 32.52
CA ILE A 74 -5.71 1.05 33.01
C ILE A 74 -5.89 2.04 31.84
N ASP A 75 -5.25 1.76 30.71
CA ASP A 75 -5.33 2.52 29.46
C ASP A 75 -6.52 2.13 28.57
N LYS A 76 -7.45 1.27 29.03
CA LYS A 76 -8.64 0.86 28.26
C LYS A 76 -9.37 2.05 27.64
N GLN A 77 -9.59 3.10 28.44
CA GLN A 77 -10.31 4.29 27.99
C GLN A 77 -9.53 5.03 26.89
N GLU A 78 -8.23 5.22 27.07
CA GLU A 78 -7.35 5.85 26.07
C GLU A 78 -7.28 5.03 24.78
N MET A 79 -7.14 3.71 24.90
CA MET A 79 -7.15 2.79 23.76
C MET A 79 -8.48 2.82 23.00
N ALA A 80 -9.60 2.92 23.72
CA ALA A 80 -10.92 3.06 23.11
C ALA A 80 -11.07 4.39 22.35
N LEU A 81 -10.54 5.50 22.91
CA LEU A 81 -10.53 6.79 22.23
C LEU A 81 -9.65 6.78 20.96
N LEU A 82 -8.46 6.17 21.05
CA LEU A 82 -7.56 6.01 19.89
C LEU A 82 -8.20 5.17 18.79
N GLU A 83 -8.87 4.07 19.15
CA GLU A 83 -9.55 3.23 18.16
C GLU A 83 -10.76 3.96 17.55
N ALA A 84 -11.55 4.69 18.35
CA ALA A 84 -12.64 5.50 17.84
C ALA A 84 -12.15 6.55 16.83
N GLU A 85 -11.02 7.22 17.12
CA GLU A 85 -10.41 8.19 16.22
C GLU A 85 -9.85 7.51 14.96
N ARG A 86 -9.27 6.31 15.06
CA ARG A 86 -8.82 5.50 13.92
C ARG A 86 -10.00 5.13 13.00
N VAL A 87 -11.11 4.65 13.56
CA VAL A 87 -12.32 4.32 12.81
C VAL A 87 -12.86 5.55 12.09
N ARG A 88 -12.90 6.69 12.79
CA ARG A 88 -13.33 7.98 12.20
C ARG A 88 -12.44 8.39 11.02
N TRP A 89 -11.12 8.36 11.17
CA TRP A 89 -10.20 8.72 10.07
C TRP A 89 -10.28 7.76 8.89
N ARG A 90 -10.48 6.46 9.13
CA ARG A 90 -10.75 5.49 8.06
C ARG A 90 -12.02 5.83 7.28
N ALA A 91 -13.09 6.23 7.97
CA ALA A 91 -14.32 6.65 7.32
C ALA A 91 -14.11 7.92 6.49
N VAL A 92 -13.44 8.94 7.03
CA VAL A 92 -13.08 10.16 6.28
C VAL A 92 -12.27 9.83 5.02
N LEU A 93 -11.17 9.08 5.17
CA LEU A 93 -10.32 8.71 4.04
C LEU A 93 -11.07 7.90 2.98
N THR A 94 -12.00 7.03 3.39
CA THR A 94 -12.86 6.29 2.46
C THR A 94 -13.69 7.25 1.61
N CYS A 95 -14.29 8.28 2.21
CA CYS A 95 -15.02 9.30 1.47
C CYS A 95 -14.11 10.10 0.52
N LEU A 96 -12.92 10.53 0.99
CA LEU A 96 -11.98 11.28 0.16
C LEU A 96 -11.51 10.46 -1.06
N ILE A 97 -11.19 9.19 -0.87
CA ILE A 97 -10.81 8.28 -1.96
C ILE A 97 -11.97 8.11 -2.94
N ALA A 98 -13.21 7.94 -2.45
CA ALA A 98 -14.39 7.82 -3.31
C ALA A 98 -14.62 9.09 -4.15
N ILE A 99 -14.38 10.27 -3.59
CA ILE A 99 -14.44 11.54 -4.33
C ILE A 99 -13.39 11.56 -5.44
N VAL A 100 -12.12 11.23 -5.13
CA VAL A 100 -11.04 11.17 -6.11
C VAL A 100 -11.39 10.20 -7.25
N GLN A 101 -11.85 8.98 -6.92
CA GLN A 101 -12.27 7.99 -7.91
C GLN A 101 -13.42 8.51 -8.79
N SER A 102 -14.44 9.10 -8.17
CA SER A 102 -15.60 9.65 -8.88
C SER A 102 -15.19 10.74 -9.86
N LEU A 103 -14.30 11.65 -9.46
CA LEU A 103 -13.79 12.70 -10.34
C LEU A 103 -12.93 12.13 -11.47
N ALA A 104 -12.04 11.18 -11.16
CA ALA A 104 -11.16 10.54 -12.13
C ALA A 104 -11.94 9.79 -13.22
N ILE A 105 -12.95 8.99 -12.85
CA ILE A 105 -13.79 8.23 -13.79
C ILE A 105 -14.53 9.17 -14.77
N ARG A 106 -14.89 10.38 -14.30
CA ARG A 106 -15.59 11.39 -15.10
C ARG A 106 -14.64 12.33 -15.85
N ASN A 107 -13.32 12.11 -15.75
CA ASN A 107 -12.29 13.00 -16.29
C ASN A 107 -12.48 14.47 -15.83
N LEU A 108 -12.84 14.66 -14.56
CA LEU A 108 -13.03 15.98 -13.96
C LEU A 108 -11.75 16.41 -13.21
N ALA A 109 -11.34 17.67 -13.42
CA ALA A 109 -10.22 18.24 -12.68
C ALA A 109 -10.51 18.23 -11.18
N LEU A 110 -9.56 17.79 -10.36
CA LEU A 110 -9.72 17.82 -8.89
C LEU A 110 -9.56 19.24 -8.34
N ARG A 111 -8.58 19.98 -8.87
CA ARG A 111 -8.13 21.26 -8.32
C ARG A 111 -8.82 22.45 -8.96
N GLY A 112 -8.87 23.55 -8.20
CA GLY A 112 -9.26 24.87 -8.68
C GLY A 112 -8.11 25.85 -8.57
N HIS A 113 -8.44 27.14 -8.60
CA HIS A 113 -7.47 28.23 -8.42
C HIS A 113 -7.03 28.40 -6.96
N THR A 114 -7.72 27.78 -6.01
CA THR A 114 -7.46 27.90 -4.59
C THR A 114 -7.59 26.55 -3.89
N GLU A 115 -6.95 26.38 -2.74
CA GLU A 115 -7.08 25.21 -1.87
C GLU A 115 -7.91 25.53 -0.61
N THR A 116 -8.65 26.64 -0.64
CA THR A 116 -9.39 27.14 0.51
C THR A 116 -10.84 26.65 0.47
N LEU A 117 -11.25 25.93 1.51
CA LEU A 117 -12.64 25.50 1.69
C LEU A 117 -13.62 26.68 1.60
N PHE A 118 -14.81 26.40 1.07
CA PHE A 118 -15.95 27.30 0.92
C PHE A 118 -15.73 28.51 0.01
N THR A 119 -14.62 28.57 -0.73
CA THR A 119 -14.43 29.58 -1.77
C THR A 119 -14.99 29.09 -3.12
N PRO A 120 -15.46 29.98 -4.01
CA PRO A 120 -16.05 29.57 -5.29
C PRO A 120 -15.08 28.79 -6.20
N SER A 121 -13.79 29.08 -6.12
CA SER A 121 -12.77 28.59 -7.06
C SER A 121 -11.86 27.51 -6.45
N ASN A 122 -12.36 26.70 -5.51
CA ASN A 122 -11.55 25.71 -4.79
C ASN A 122 -11.52 24.30 -5.42
N GLY A 123 -12.03 24.18 -6.64
CA GLY A 123 -11.95 22.96 -7.43
C GLY A 123 -13.02 21.93 -7.07
N ASN A 124 -13.16 20.92 -7.93
CA ASN A 124 -14.22 19.94 -7.78
C ASN A 124 -14.01 19.05 -6.55
N PHE A 125 -12.76 18.74 -6.18
CA PHE A 125 -12.47 17.91 -5.01
C PHE A 125 -13.02 18.54 -3.72
N LEU A 126 -12.70 19.82 -3.46
CA LEU A 126 -13.19 20.50 -2.27
C LEU A 126 -14.70 20.75 -2.34
N LYS A 127 -15.27 20.99 -3.52
CA LYS A 127 -16.73 21.11 -3.70
C LYS A 127 -17.47 19.82 -3.37
N GLU A 128 -16.93 18.67 -3.78
CA GLU A 128 -17.51 17.37 -3.44
C GLU A 128 -17.36 17.07 -1.94
N VAL A 129 -16.24 17.44 -1.31
CA VAL A 129 -16.06 17.34 0.16
C VAL A 129 -17.09 18.19 0.90
N GLU A 130 -17.29 19.44 0.48
CA GLU A 130 -18.30 20.35 1.03
C GLU A 130 -19.72 19.79 0.86
N LEU A 131 -20.00 19.20 -0.30
CA LEU A 131 -21.27 18.55 -0.59
C LEU A 131 -21.51 17.36 0.33
N MET A 132 -20.53 16.47 0.47
CA MET A 132 -20.62 15.29 1.34
C MET A 132 -20.87 15.68 2.79
N ALA A 133 -20.22 16.73 3.29
CA ALA A 133 -20.44 17.23 4.65
C ALA A 133 -21.86 17.76 4.93
N ARG A 134 -22.68 18.02 3.89
CA ARG A 134 -24.10 18.37 4.08
C ARG A 134 -24.96 17.16 4.46
N PHE A 135 -24.54 15.96 4.05
CA PHE A 135 -25.35 14.75 4.17
C PHE A 135 -24.73 13.69 5.09
N ASP A 136 -23.40 13.70 5.23
CA ASP A 136 -22.65 12.75 6.04
C ASP A 136 -22.18 13.40 7.36
N PRO A 137 -22.65 12.91 8.53
CA PRO A 137 -22.25 13.46 9.84
C PRO A 137 -20.76 13.37 10.14
N ILE A 138 -20.06 12.33 9.64
CA ILE A 138 -18.62 12.14 9.82
C ILE A 138 -17.87 13.20 9.03
N MET A 139 -18.25 13.44 7.77
CA MET A 139 -17.66 14.49 6.95
C MET A 139 -17.98 15.87 7.49
N LYS A 140 -19.17 16.07 8.05
CA LYS A 140 -19.55 17.32 8.74
C LYS A 140 -18.66 17.60 9.96
N ASP A 141 -18.49 16.62 10.85
CA ASP A 141 -17.61 16.76 12.03
C ASP A 141 -16.16 17.03 11.59
N TYR A 142 -15.69 16.30 10.58
CA TYR A 142 -14.37 16.49 10.01
C TYR A 142 -14.15 17.91 9.47
N LEU A 143 -15.06 18.46 8.66
CA LEU A 143 -14.93 19.85 8.17
C LEU A 143 -14.91 20.85 9.33
N ASN A 144 -15.80 20.69 10.31
CA ASN A 144 -15.81 21.56 11.50
C ASN A 144 -14.45 21.54 12.23
N ARG A 145 -13.79 20.36 12.31
CA ARG A 145 -12.47 20.24 12.94
C ARG A 145 -11.38 20.93 12.14
N VAL A 146 -11.43 20.82 10.81
CA VAL A 146 -10.50 21.50 9.89
C VAL A 146 -10.64 23.02 10.04
N GLU A 147 -11.86 23.55 10.03
CA GLU A 147 -12.11 24.99 10.20
C GLU A 147 -11.65 25.52 11.56
N ARG A 148 -11.79 24.72 12.63
CA ARG A 148 -11.34 25.08 13.98
C ARG A 148 -9.83 24.93 14.19
N GLY A 149 -9.08 24.41 13.20
CA GLY A 149 -7.66 24.09 13.35
C GLY A 149 -7.38 22.97 14.37
N THR A 150 -8.40 22.14 14.66
CA THR A 150 -8.32 21.03 15.64
C THR A 150 -8.08 19.66 14.97
N ALA A 151 -8.31 19.57 13.66
CA ALA A 151 -7.70 18.51 12.87
C ALA A 151 -6.18 18.68 12.95
N SER A 152 -5.43 17.58 13.02
CA SER A 152 -3.96 17.64 13.01
C SER A 152 -3.44 18.45 11.80
N HIS A 153 -2.15 18.78 11.78
CA HIS A 153 -1.50 19.48 10.67
C HIS A 153 -1.73 18.86 9.27
N ASN A 154 -2.34 17.68 9.16
CA ASN A 154 -2.69 17.02 7.92
C ASN A 154 -4.21 16.97 7.75
N SER A 155 -4.79 18.01 7.18
CA SER A 155 -6.22 18.02 6.86
C SER A 155 -6.60 16.93 5.86
N TYR A 156 -5.67 16.34 5.11
CA TYR A 156 -5.90 15.43 3.99
C TYR A 156 -6.62 16.05 2.77
N LEU A 157 -6.84 17.37 2.80
CA LEU A 157 -7.49 18.09 1.70
C LEU A 157 -6.50 18.67 0.68
N GLY A 158 -5.24 18.82 1.09
CA GLY A 158 -4.19 19.44 0.28
C GLY A 158 -3.84 18.62 -0.96
N HIS A 159 -3.30 19.31 -1.96
CA HIS A 159 -2.97 18.72 -3.26
C HIS A 159 -1.95 17.58 -3.19
N HIS A 160 -1.02 17.61 -2.23
CA HIS A 160 -0.07 16.51 -2.02
C HIS A 160 -0.77 15.19 -1.70
N VAL A 161 -1.79 15.24 -0.84
CA VAL A 161 -2.58 14.05 -0.47
C VAL A 161 -3.45 13.61 -1.64
N GLN A 162 -4.03 14.54 -2.39
CA GLN A 162 -4.77 14.20 -3.61
C GLN A 162 -3.87 13.45 -4.61
N ASN A 163 -2.63 13.90 -4.82
CA ASN A 163 -1.66 13.23 -5.67
C ASN A 163 -1.27 11.86 -5.14
N GLU A 164 -0.97 11.74 -3.84
CA GLU A 164 -0.64 10.45 -3.22
C GLU A 164 -1.79 9.44 -3.42
N VAL A 165 -3.04 9.86 -3.22
CA VAL A 165 -4.21 9.00 -3.46
C VAL A 165 -4.31 8.59 -4.93
N ILE A 166 -4.09 9.52 -5.87
CA ILE A 166 -4.08 9.21 -7.31
C ILE A 166 -3.00 8.18 -7.63
N ASP A 167 -1.78 8.36 -7.11
CA ASP A 167 -0.65 7.46 -7.36
C ASP A 167 -0.91 6.07 -6.78
N LEU A 168 -1.47 5.98 -5.57
CA LEU A 168 -1.87 4.71 -4.96
C LEU A 168 -2.96 4.00 -5.77
N LEU A 169 -3.98 4.73 -6.23
CA LEU A 169 -5.04 4.17 -7.07
C LEU A 169 -4.47 3.69 -8.41
N SER A 170 -3.66 4.51 -9.06
CA SER A 170 -2.99 4.18 -10.33
C SER A 170 -2.13 2.93 -10.19
N SER A 171 -1.29 2.86 -9.14
CA SER A 171 -0.46 1.69 -8.84
C SER A 171 -1.27 0.42 -8.67
N LYS A 172 -2.41 0.49 -7.95
CA LYS A 172 -3.29 -0.67 -7.77
C LYS A 172 -3.97 -1.11 -9.06
N ILE A 173 -4.41 -0.17 -9.88
CA ILE A 173 -5.01 -0.46 -11.20
C ILE A 173 -3.98 -1.12 -12.11
N ILE A 174 -2.78 -0.54 -12.22
CA ILE A 174 -1.69 -1.09 -13.04
C ILE A 174 -1.30 -2.48 -12.55
N SER A 175 -1.19 -2.70 -11.23
CA SER A 175 -0.92 -4.04 -10.67
C SER A 175 -1.98 -5.06 -11.11
N ALA A 176 -3.27 -4.71 -11.02
CA ALA A 176 -4.35 -5.61 -11.43
C ALA A 176 -4.33 -5.90 -12.94
N ILE A 177 -4.00 -4.90 -13.76
CA ILE A 177 -3.82 -5.07 -15.20
C ILE A 177 -2.65 -6.00 -15.50
N VAL A 178 -1.50 -5.80 -14.84
CA VAL A 178 -0.30 -6.66 -14.98
C VAL A 178 -0.63 -8.11 -14.61
N ASP A 179 -1.38 -8.32 -13.53
CA ASP A 179 -1.82 -9.65 -13.12
C ASP A 179 -2.73 -10.31 -14.16
N ASP A 180 -3.65 -9.57 -14.79
CA ASP A 180 -4.52 -10.08 -15.87
C ASP A 180 -3.70 -10.42 -17.13
N ILE A 181 -2.70 -9.60 -17.47
CA ILE A 181 -1.78 -9.86 -18.59
C ILE A 181 -0.98 -11.15 -18.36
N LYS A 182 -0.38 -11.29 -17.17
CA LYS A 182 0.41 -12.48 -16.80
C LYS A 182 -0.44 -13.75 -16.82
N GLN A 183 -1.70 -13.67 -16.40
CA GLN A 183 -2.63 -14.80 -16.45
C GLN A 183 -3.01 -15.19 -17.88
N ALA A 184 -3.16 -14.23 -18.79
CA ALA A 184 -3.38 -14.51 -20.20
C ALA A 184 -2.15 -15.12 -20.89
N LYS A 185 -0.96 -14.95 -20.31
CA LYS A 185 0.35 -15.28 -20.85
C LYS A 185 0.67 -14.48 -22.10
N PHE A 186 -0.04 -14.73 -23.20
CA PHE A 186 0.20 -14.07 -24.48
C PHE A 186 -0.60 -12.79 -24.62
N PHE A 187 0.04 -11.78 -25.20
CA PHE A 187 -0.57 -10.47 -25.43
C PHE A 187 -0.14 -9.86 -26.76
N SER A 188 -0.84 -8.81 -27.18
CA SER A 188 -0.39 -7.93 -28.26
C SER A 188 -0.32 -6.50 -27.76
N ILE A 189 0.63 -5.73 -28.27
CA ILE A 189 0.78 -4.31 -27.95
C ILE A 189 0.22 -3.43 -29.08
N ILE A 190 -0.49 -2.37 -28.71
CA ILE A 190 -1.05 -1.37 -29.60
C ILE A 190 -0.48 -0.02 -29.18
N LEU A 191 0.11 0.68 -30.14
CA LEU A 191 0.89 1.88 -29.93
C LEU A 191 0.41 2.98 -30.88
N ASP A 192 0.10 4.15 -30.34
CA ASP A 192 -0.36 5.30 -31.11
C ASP A 192 0.32 6.57 -30.58
N CYS A 193 1.02 7.29 -31.48
CA CYS A 193 1.69 8.54 -31.18
C CYS A 193 0.81 9.73 -31.57
N THR A 194 0.49 10.57 -30.59
CA THR A 194 -0.25 11.81 -30.83
C THR A 194 0.51 13.00 -30.24
N PRO A 195 0.65 14.12 -30.96
CA PRO A 195 1.18 15.35 -30.37
C PRO A 195 0.17 15.91 -29.37
N ASP A 196 0.64 16.28 -28.19
CA ASP A 196 -0.17 16.94 -27.16
C ASP A 196 -0.39 18.43 -27.49
N ARG A 197 -1.10 19.15 -26.60
CA ARG A 197 -1.37 20.59 -26.78
C ARG A 197 -0.11 21.46 -26.75
N SER A 198 0.99 20.95 -26.18
CA SER A 198 2.28 21.63 -26.11
C SER A 198 3.26 21.22 -27.22
N HIS A 199 2.79 20.45 -28.21
CA HIS A 199 3.58 19.88 -29.31
C HIS A 199 4.65 18.86 -28.89
N THR A 200 4.53 18.31 -27.68
CA THR A 200 5.29 17.14 -27.25
C THR A 200 4.61 15.87 -27.73
N GLU A 201 5.38 14.91 -28.24
CA GLU A 201 4.82 13.62 -28.65
C GLU A 201 4.46 12.81 -27.41
N GLN A 202 3.24 12.24 -27.39
CA GLN A 202 2.83 11.27 -26.38
C GLN A 202 2.54 9.93 -27.05
N LEU A 203 3.18 8.88 -26.56
CA LEU A 203 2.98 7.51 -27.02
C LEU A 203 1.98 6.82 -26.10
N SER A 204 0.76 6.60 -26.59
CA SER A 204 -0.23 5.80 -25.88
C SER A 204 0.13 4.32 -25.97
N VAL A 205 0.03 3.61 -24.84
CA VAL A 205 0.35 2.17 -24.76
C VAL A 205 -0.90 1.41 -24.35
N VAL A 206 -1.36 0.50 -25.21
CA VAL A 206 -2.46 -0.41 -24.92
C VAL A 206 -1.97 -1.85 -25.07
N ILE A 207 -2.30 -2.69 -24.09
CA ILE A 207 -2.05 -4.13 -24.15
C ILE A 207 -3.37 -4.86 -24.32
N ARG A 208 -3.48 -5.65 -25.39
CA ARG A 208 -4.63 -6.48 -25.69
C ARG A 208 -4.34 -7.94 -25.35
N VAL A 209 -5.24 -8.57 -24.61
CA VAL A 209 -5.16 -9.98 -24.18
C VAL A 209 -6.45 -10.74 -24.49
N VAL A 210 -6.36 -12.07 -24.52
CA VAL A 210 -7.53 -12.95 -24.55
C VAL A 210 -7.71 -13.52 -23.15
N SER A 211 -8.78 -13.14 -22.46
CA SER A 211 -9.10 -13.67 -21.15
C SER A 211 -9.84 -15.00 -21.27
N LEU A 212 -9.37 -16.01 -20.52
CA LEU A 212 -9.92 -17.37 -20.49
C LEU A 212 -10.68 -17.69 -19.19
N MET A 213 -10.90 -16.71 -18.30
CA MET A 213 -11.55 -16.96 -16.99
C MET A 213 -13.01 -17.41 -17.10
N GLU A 214 -13.71 -17.01 -18.16
CA GLU A 214 -15.06 -17.45 -18.46
C GLU A 214 -15.12 -18.00 -19.90
N LYS A 215 -15.76 -17.25 -20.80
CA LYS A 215 -15.67 -17.47 -22.24
C LYS A 215 -14.51 -16.65 -22.80
N PRO A 216 -13.79 -17.17 -23.81
CA PRO A 216 -12.75 -16.41 -24.49
C PRO A 216 -13.30 -15.07 -24.97
N HIS A 217 -12.74 -13.98 -24.43
CA HIS A 217 -13.09 -12.63 -24.84
C HIS A 217 -11.84 -11.75 -24.84
N ILE A 218 -11.89 -10.71 -25.66
CA ILE A 218 -10.80 -9.74 -25.78
C ILE A 218 -10.93 -8.73 -24.66
N LYS A 219 -9.81 -8.43 -23.99
CA LYS A 219 -9.67 -7.28 -23.11
C LYS A 219 -8.56 -6.37 -23.62
N GLU A 220 -8.78 -5.07 -23.50
CA GLU A 220 -7.79 -4.05 -23.82
C GLU A 220 -7.51 -3.24 -22.57
N HIS A 221 -6.24 -3.18 -22.20
CA HIS A 221 -5.76 -2.48 -21.03
C HIS A 221 -4.94 -1.28 -21.45
N PHE A 222 -5.41 -0.09 -21.11
CA PHE A 222 -4.63 1.13 -21.29
C PHE A 222 -3.56 1.21 -20.20
N MET A 223 -2.30 1.18 -20.60
CA MET A 223 -1.14 1.18 -19.70
C MET A 223 -0.68 2.59 -19.33
N GLY A 224 -1.19 3.60 -20.03
CA GLY A 224 -0.81 5.00 -19.87
C GLY A 224 -0.15 5.58 -21.12
N PHE A 225 0.34 6.80 -20.95
CA PHE A 225 1.15 7.50 -21.95
C PHE A 225 2.62 7.43 -21.54
N LEU A 226 3.49 7.29 -22.54
CA LEU A 226 4.92 7.52 -22.42
C LEU A 226 5.23 8.86 -23.10
N GLU A 227 6.06 9.68 -22.44
CA GLU A 227 6.48 10.99 -22.93
C GLU A 227 7.94 10.88 -23.43
N PRO A 228 8.16 10.53 -24.70
CA PRO A 228 9.50 10.46 -25.27
C PRO A 228 10.14 11.84 -25.38
N GLU A 229 11.40 11.93 -24.97
CA GLU A 229 12.24 13.10 -25.27
C GLU A 229 12.63 13.12 -26.76
N GLU A 230 12.74 11.94 -27.36
CA GLU A 230 13.10 11.75 -28.76
C GLU A 230 12.11 10.83 -29.48
N SER A 231 11.64 11.25 -30.66
CA SER A 231 10.67 10.49 -31.46
C SER A 231 11.30 9.40 -32.35
N THR A 232 12.57 9.06 -32.15
CA THR A 232 13.23 8.04 -32.97
C THR A 232 12.68 6.65 -32.65
N GLY A 233 12.55 5.79 -33.67
CA GLY A 233 12.05 4.43 -33.47
C GLY A 233 12.91 3.60 -32.49
N GLN A 234 14.20 3.93 -32.32
CA GLN A 234 15.06 3.28 -31.31
C GLN A 234 14.69 3.72 -29.90
N HIS A 235 14.55 5.02 -29.66
CA HIS A 235 14.22 5.55 -28.34
C HIS A 235 12.86 5.05 -27.87
N LEU A 236 11.84 5.13 -28.75
CA LEU A 236 10.50 4.63 -28.48
C LEU A 236 10.49 3.13 -28.15
N ALA A 237 11.20 2.31 -28.95
CA ALA A 237 11.31 0.87 -28.68
C ALA A 237 11.98 0.58 -27.32
N SER A 238 13.07 1.27 -26.99
CA SER A 238 13.74 1.13 -25.69
C SER A 238 12.83 1.52 -24.53
N MET A 239 12.09 2.63 -24.64
CA MET A 239 11.14 3.06 -23.61
C MET A 239 10.04 2.03 -23.36
N ILE A 240 9.48 1.45 -24.43
CA ILE A 240 8.46 0.39 -24.32
C ILE A 240 9.04 -0.82 -23.60
N LEU A 241 10.23 -1.29 -24.00
CA LEU A 241 10.86 -2.47 -23.40
C LEU A 241 11.21 -2.24 -21.93
N MET A 242 11.81 -1.10 -21.59
CA MET A 242 12.08 -0.73 -20.18
C MET A 242 10.79 -0.70 -19.37
N ARG A 243 9.72 -0.13 -19.92
CA ARG A 243 8.44 -0.05 -19.20
C ARG A 243 7.83 -1.43 -18.96
N LEU A 244 7.90 -2.34 -19.93
CA LEU A 244 7.45 -3.72 -19.76
C LEU A 244 8.30 -4.45 -18.72
N GLU A 245 9.62 -4.25 -18.73
CA GLU A 245 10.56 -4.82 -17.76
C GLU A 245 10.28 -4.33 -16.33
N GLU A 246 10.08 -3.02 -16.13
CA GLU A 246 9.69 -2.43 -14.83
C GLU A 246 8.42 -3.05 -14.26
N LEU A 247 7.45 -3.37 -15.13
CA LEU A 247 6.19 -4.00 -14.76
C LEU A 247 6.32 -5.54 -14.65
N GLY A 248 7.48 -6.09 -14.98
CA GLY A 248 7.75 -7.52 -15.04
C GLY A 248 6.85 -8.25 -16.04
N ILE A 249 6.53 -7.61 -17.16
CA ILE A 249 5.79 -8.21 -18.29
C ILE A 249 6.84 -8.73 -19.30
N PRO A 250 6.97 -10.06 -19.49
CA PRO A 250 7.95 -10.61 -20.42
C PRO A 250 7.60 -10.26 -21.86
N PHE A 251 8.47 -9.52 -22.54
CA PHE A 251 8.23 -9.16 -23.95
C PHE A 251 8.25 -10.38 -24.88
N GLU A 252 8.93 -11.45 -24.49
CA GLU A 252 8.94 -12.77 -25.16
C GLU A 252 7.56 -13.42 -25.29
N ASP A 253 6.57 -12.99 -24.50
CA ASP A 253 5.18 -13.46 -24.60
C ASP A 253 4.32 -12.57 -25.52
N CYS A 254 4.87 -11.49 -26.07
CA CYS A 254 4.19 -10.68 -27.06
C CYS A 254 4.02 -11.47 -28.38
N ARG A 255 2.80 -11.51 -28.93
CA ARG A 255 2.44 -12.25 -30.16
C ARG A 255 1.83 -11.37 -31.24
N GLY A 256 1.69 -10.08 -30.99
CA GLY A 256 1.15 -9.13 -31.95
C GLY A 256 1.57 -7.70 -31.63
N GLN A 257 1.73 -6.90 -32.67
CA GLN A 257 2.12 -5.50 -32.53
C GLN A 257 1.28 -4.68 -33.53
N SER A 258 0.71 -3.57 -33.09
CA SER A 258 -0.08 -2.64 -33.90
C SER A 258 0.41 -1.21 -33.68
N TYR A 259 0.54 -0.46 -34.77
CA TYR A 259 1.16 0.86 -34.79
C TYR A 259 0.33 1.82 -35.64
N ASP A 260 0.45 3.12 -35.37
CA ASP A 260 0.06 4.16 -36.31
C ASP A 260 0.91 4.14 -37.61
N ASN A 261 0.52 4.96 -38.59
CA ASN A 261 1.24 5.05 -39.87
C ASN A 261 2.48 5.97 -39.83
N GLY A 262 2.91 6.40 -38.64
CA GLY A 262 4.11 7.20 -38.47
C GLY A 262 5.36 6.47 -38.97
N ALA A 263 6.24 7.17 -39.69
CA ALA A 263 7.45 6.56 -40.26
C ALA A 263 8.39 5.97 -39.18
N ASN A 264 8.44 6.61 -38.01
CA ASN A 264 9.21 6.13 -36.85
C ASN A 264 8.57 4.91 -36.17
N MET A 265 7.28 4.65 -36.41
CA MET A 265 6.55 3.53 -35.83
C MET A 265 6.57 2.31 -36.77
N LYS A 266 6.13 2.50 -38.01
CA LYS A 266 5.96 1.45 -39.03
C LYS A 266 7.18 1.26 -39.97
N GLY A 267 8.23 2.06 -39.78
CA GLY A 267 9.40 2.06 -40.67
C GLY A 267 10.05 0.66 -40.80
N LYS A 268 10.11 0.13 -42.02
CA LYS A 268 10.55 -1.25 -42.32
C LYS A 268 11.93 -1.65 -41.78
N ASN A 269 12.86 -0.69 -41.65
CA ASN A 269 14.25 -0.96 -41.27
C ASN A 269 14.68 -0.29 -39.95
N LYS A 270 13.96 0.73 -39.49
CA LYS A 270 14.39 1.56 -38.34
C LYS A 270 13.24 1.95 -37.40
N GLY A 271 12.01 1.62 -37.76
CA GLY A 271 10.83 1.92 -36.96
C GLY A 271 10.70 1.00 -35.75
N VAL A 272 9.85 1.38 -34.80
CA VAL A 272 9.56 0.60 -33.59
C VAL A 272 9.18 -0.85 -33.94
N GLN A 273 8.34 -1.04 -34.97
CA GLN A 273 7.92 -2.37 -35.43
C GLN A 273 9.10 -3.29 -35.74
N ALA A 274 10.05 -2.83 -36.55
CA ALA A 274 11.20 -3.66 -36.96
C ALA A 274 12.07 -4.04 -35.75
N ARG A 275 12.31 -3.08 -34.85
CA ARG A 275 13.16 -3.26 -33.68
C ARG A 275 12.54 -4.19 -32.64
N LEU A 276 11.24 -4.05 -32.40
CA LEU A 276 10.51 -4.93 -31.48
C LEU A 276 10.38 -6.35 -32.04
N LEU A 277 10.30 -6.53 -33.37
CA LEU A 277 10.35 -7.87 -33.98
C LEU A 277 11.73 -8.54 -33.82
N GLU A 278 12.83 -7.81 -34.01
CA GLU A 278 14.19 -8.33 -33.81
C GLU A 278 14.43 -8.87 -32.38
N ASN A 279 13.78 -8.28 -31.38
CA ASN A 279 13.91 -8.69 -29.97
C ASN A 279 13.04 -9.90 -29.58
N ASN A 280 12.06 -10.28 -30.40
CA ASN A 280 11.08 -11.32 -30.10
C ASN A 280 10.93 -12.28 -31.29
N SER A 281 12.07 -12.68 -31.84
CA SER A 281 12.22 -13.65 -32.92
C SER A 281 12.29 -15.09 -32.40
#